data_AF-A0A942SD86-F1
#
_entry.id   AF-A0A942SD86-F1
#
_cell.length_a   1.000
_cell.length_b   1.000
_cell.length_c   1.000
_cell.angle_alpha   90.00
_cell.angle_beta   90.00
_cell.angle_gamma   90.00
#
_symmetry.space_group_name_H-M   'P 1'
#
loop_
_entity.id
_entity.type
_entity.pdbx_description
1 polymer ?
#
loop_
_entity_poly.entity_id
_entity_poly.type
_entity_poly.pdbx_seq_one_letter_code
_entity_poly.pdbx_strand_id
1 'polypeptide(L)'
;MRRPDRNIEVFSISVLDLFASALGAFIMCAIILYPYYKKDVTKELEEAKASLEQAEKNLKSEKENVRKLQEQEKKQELQALKAREEIMQLNRCHNETKQCRAELAKNFLMVQVRWQSSEAVNLHVIDADNNEFFWAKTNRSGRDFPKSKAQLRTPVVFGSGIAVWIDPQAKPGSYHIDYALRRASGQSVEVSGVVYERNGMKSLPKKMLQNNTPRVRAATIQITDDGAVTVR
;
A
#
# COMPACT_ATOMS: atom_id res chain seq x y z
N MET A 1 -41.56 -71.05 113.00
CA MET A 1 -42.09 -71.04 111.62
C MET A 1 -41.64 -69.77 110.93
N ARG A 2 -40.90 -69.88 109.82
CA ARG A 2 -40.38 -68.74 109.04
C ARG A 2 -41.15 -68.70 107.72
N ARG A 3 -41.84 -67.59 107.41
CA ARG A 3 -42.59 -67.42 106.15
C ARG A 3 -41.61 -67.20 104.98
N PRO A 4 -41.86 -67.75 103.77
CA PRO A 4 -41.03 -67.50 102.60
C PRO A 4 -41.36 -66.13 101.98
N ASP A 5 -40.32 -65.34 101.64
CA ASP A 5 -40.43 -64.09 100.91
C ASP A 5 -40.87 -64.34 99.45
N ARG A 6 -41.98 -63.72 99.03
CA ARG A 6 -42.58 -63.84 97.68
C ARG A 6 -42.67 -62.48 96.95
N ASN A 7 -41.69 -61.59 97.15
CA ASN A 7 -41.79 -60.20 96.67
C ASN A 7 -40.95 -59.86 95.43
N ILE A 8 -40.15 -60.78 94.87
CA ILE A 8 -39.23 -60.45 93.75
C ILE A 8 -39.74 -60.96 92.37
N GLU A 9 -40.60 -61.99 92.32
CA GLU A 9 -41.08 -62.56 91.05
C GLU A 9 -42.14 -61.71 90.33
N VAL A 10 -42.91 -60.89 91.05
CA VAL A 10 -43.96 -60.04 90.44
C VAL A 10 -43.35 -58.84 89.69
N PHE A 11 -42.24 -58.29 90.20
CA PHE A 11 -41.56 -57.15 89.55
C PHE A 11 -40.74 -57.57 88.33
N SER A 12 -40.17 -58.78 88.30
CA SER A 12 -39.40 -59.26 87.15
C SER A 12 -40.30 -59.54 85.94
N ILE A 13 -41.53 -60.03 86.13
CA ILE A 13 -42.50 -60.26 85.05
C ILE A 13 -43.01 -58.92 84.48
N SER A 14 -43.35 -57.95 85.33
CA SER A 14 -43.82 -56.63 84.88
C SER A 14 -42.72 -55.77 84.22
N VAL A 15 -41.47 -55.88 84.68
CA VAL A 15 -40.33 -55.19 84.05
C VAL A 15 -40.00 -55.80 82.68
N LEU A 16 -40.12 -57.13 82.53
CA LEU A 16 -39.92 -57.81 81.26
C LEU A 16 -40.98 -57.41 80.23
N ASP A 17 -42.23 -57.19 80.65
CA ASP A 17 -43.30 -56.64 79.81
C ASP A 17 -43.06 -55.17 79.42
N LEU A 18 -42.54 -54.35 80.34
CA LEU A 18 -42.12 -52.98 80.04
C LEU A 18 -40.97 -52.93 79.02
N PHE A 19 -39.98 -53.82 79.15
CA PHE A 19 -38.89 -53.94 78.18
C PHE A 19 -39.39 -54.48 76.83
N ALA A 20 -40.31 -55.45 76.82
CA ALA A 20 -40.92 -55.96 75.60
C ALA A 20 -41.74 -54.86 74.88
N SER A 21 -42.50 -54.06 75.62
CA SER A 21 -43.23 -52.89 75.12
C SER A 21 -42.29 -51.81 74.57
N ALA A 22 -41.24 -51.44 75.32
CA ALA A 22 -40.27 -50.43 74.88
C ALA A 22 -39.47 -50.89 73.65
N LEU A 23 -39.10 -52.16 73.60
CA LEU A 23 -38.40 -52.76 72.46
C LEU A 23 -39.35 -52.88 71.25
N GLY A 24 -40.62 -53.21 71.46
CA GLY A 24 -41.66 -53.17 70.44
C GLY A 24 -41.88 -51.77 69.87
N ALA A 25 -41.94 -50.74 70.73
CA ALA A 25 -42.04 -49.35 70.33
C ALA A 25 -40.79 -48.87 69.56
N PHE A 26 -39.59 -49.26 70.01
CA PHE A 26 -38.35 -48.97 69.32
C PHE A 26 -38.28 -49.62 67.93
N ILE A 27 -38.65 -50.90 67.81
CA ILE A 27 -38.73 -51.60 66.52
C ILE A 27 -39.75 -50.91 65.61
N MET A 28 -40.90 -50.49 66.13
CA MET A 28 -41.89 -49.71 65.36
C MET A 28 -41.30 -48.40 64.87
N CYS A 29 -40.65 -47.61 65.73
CA CYS A 29 -39.98 -46.37 65.35
C CYS A 29 -38.89 -46.62 64.30
N ALA A 30 -38.09 -47.68 64.45
CA ALA A 30 -37.05 -48.04 63.49
C ALA A 30 -37.64 -48.43 62.12
N ILE A 31 -38.73 -49.21 62.09
CA ILE A 31 -39.43 -49.58 60.85
C ILE A 31 -40.04 -48.34 60.18
N ILE A 32 -40.60 -47.41 60.97
CA ILE A 32 -41.18 -46.17 60.45
C ILE A 32 -40.11 -45.23 59.90
N LEU A 33 -38.92 -45.17 60.52
CA LEU A 33 -37.82 -44.27 60.14
C LEU A 33 -36.88 -44.87 59.08
N TYR A 34 -36.79 -46.19 58.95
CA TYR A 34 -35.92 -46.87 57.99
C TYR A 34 -36.12 -46.43 56.52
N PRO A 35 -37.35 -46.19 56.02
CA PRO A 35 -37.58 -45.66 54.67
C PRO A 35 -37.03 -44.25 54.45
N TYR A 36 -36.91 -43.45 55.52
CA TYR A 36 -36.39 -42.08 55.44
C TYR A 36 -34.86 -42.06 55.35
N TYR A 37 -34.18 -43.03 55.97
CA TYR A 37 -32.71 -43.10 55.98
C TYR A 37 -32.08 -43.37 54.60
N LYS A 38 -32.81 -43.99 53.66
CA LYS A 38 -32.29 -44.34 52.33
C LYS A 38 -32.64 -43.35 51.21
N LYS A 39 -33.62 -42.46 51.43
CA LYS A 39 -34.16 -41.61 50.35
C LYS A 39 -33.26 -40.41 49.99
N ASP A 40 -32.54 -39.82 50.94
CA ASP A 40 -31.75 -38.61 50.66
C ASP A 40 -30.39 -38.91 50.04
N VAL A 41 -29.66 -39.91 50.55
CA VAL A 41 -28.32 -40.27 50.05
C VAL A 41 -28.35 -40.76 48.60
N THR A 42 -29.40 -41.50 48.22
CA THR A 42 -29.53 -42.01 46.84
C THR A 42 -29.85 -40.90 45.84
N LYS A 43 -30.66 -39.92 46.25
CA LYS A 43 -31.03 -38.80 45.38
C LYS A 43 -29.86 -37.83 45.15
N GLU A 44 -29.13 -37.47 46.21
CA GLU A 44 -27.93 -36.62 46.10
C GLU A 44 -26.83 -37.29 45.27
N LEU A 45 -26.65 -38.61 45.40
CA LEU A 45 -25.67 -39.35 44.60
C LEU A 45 -26.03 -39.36 43.10
N GLU A 46 -27.30 -39.54 42.76
CA GLU A 46 -27.76 -39.51 41.36
C GLU A 46 -27.70 -38.10 40.77
N GLU A 47 -28.03 -37.05 41.54
CA GLU A 47 -27.85 -35.65 41.13
C GLU A 47 -26.36 -35.30 40.92
N ALA A 48 -25.49 -35.75 41.83
CA ALA A 48 -24.05 -35.57 41.71
C ALA A 48 -23.49 -36.27 40.46
N LYS A 49 -23.88 -37.53 40.19
CA LYS A 49 -23.49 -38.24 38.97
C LYS A 49 -23.98 -37.55 37.70
N ALA A 50 -25.24 -37.11 37.66
CA ALA A 50 -25.79 -36.40 36.52
C ALA A 50 -25.04 -35.08 36.26
N SER A 51 -24.68 -34.35 37.33
CA SER A 51 -23.87 -33.13 37.21
C SER A 51 -22.46 -33.41 36.68
N LEU A 52 -21.86 -34.53 37.09
CA LEU A 52 -20.51 -34.94 36.69
C LEU A 52 -20.50 -35.36 35.21
N GLU A 53 -21.50 -36.14 34.77
CA GLU A 53 -21.67 -36.48 33.35
C GLU A 53 -21.89 -35.23 32.48
N GLN A 54 -22.66 -34.26 32.96
CA GLN A 54 -22.87 -33.00 32.24
C GLN A 54 -21.58 -32.18 32.17
N ALA A 55 -20.83 -32.10 33.27
CA ALA A 55 -19.54 -31.43 33.31
C ALA A 55 -18.52 -32.08 32.37
N GLU A 56 -18.48 -33.42 32.30
CA GLU A 56 -17.62 -34.16 31.37
C GLU A 56 -18.00 -33.91 29.90
N LYS A 57 -19.31 -33.88 29.58
CA LYS A 57 -19.80 -33.53 28.23
C LYS A 57 -19.39 -32.11 27.85
N ASN A 58 -19.58 -31.16 28.76
CA ASN A 58 -19.20 -29.77 28.54
C ASN A 58 -17.67 -29.66 28.33
N LEU A 59 -16.87 -30.26 29.21
CA LEU A 59 -15.41 -30.28 29.10
C LEU A 59 -14.93 -30.85 27.76
N LYS A 60 -15.55 -31.94 27.30
CA LYS A 60 -15.22 -32.55 26.00
C LYS A 60 -15.55 -31.61 24.84
N SER A 61 -16.72 -30.96 24.88
CA SER A 61 -17.11 -29.99 23.84
C SER A 61 -16.18 -28.77 23.82
N GLU A 62 -15.76 -28.29 24.99
CA GLU A 62 -14.91 -27.12 25.12
C GLU A 62 -13.48 -27.41 24.65
N LYS A 63 -12.95 -28.60 24.97
CA LYS A 63 -11.65 -29.08 24.42
C LYS A 63 -11.65 -29.14 22.90
N GLU A 64 -12.73 -29.62 22.29
CA GLU A 64 -12.86 -29.64 20.82
C GLU A 64 -12.93 -28.23 20.24
N ASN A 65 -13.62 -27.30 20.90
CA ASN A 65 -13.67 -25.90 20.47
C ASN A 65 -12.30 -25.22 20.57
N VAL A 66 -11.58 -25.42 21.67
CA VAL A 66 -10.21 -24.90 21.84
C VAL A 66 -9.29 -25.45 20.74
N ARG A 67 -9.39 -26.74 20.42
CA ARG A 67 -8.58 -27.35 19.35
C ARG A 67 -8.87 -26.71 17.98
N LYS A 68 -10.14 -26.47 17.67
CA LYS A 68 -10.55 -25.79 16.41
C LYS A 68 -10.03 -24.35 16.35
N LEU A 69 -10.14 -23.61 17.45
CA LEU A 69 -9.65 -22.23 17.54
C LEU A 69 -8.13 -22.16 17.36
N GLN A 70 -7.38 -23.06 17.99
CA GLN A 70 -5.91 -23.13 17.83
C GLN A 70 -5.51 -23.45 16.38
N GLU A 71 -6.26 -24.29 15.68
CA GLU A 71 -6.00 -24.57 14.27
C GLU A 71 -6.31 -23.36 13.38
N GLN A 72 -7.37 -22.61 13.69
CA GLN A 72 -7.69 -21.36 13.01
C GLN A 72 -6.63 -20.28 13.24
N GLU A 73 -6.15 -20.11 14.47
CA GLU A 73 -5.10 -19.16 14.82
C GLU A 73 -3.82 -19.45 14.03
N LYS A 74 -3.38 -20.71 14.00
CA LYS A 74 -2.21 -21.13 13.19
C LYS A 74 -2.40 -20.84 11.70
N LYS A 75 -3.61 -21.05 11.17
CA LYS A 75 -3.93 -20.73 9.77
C LYS A 75 -3.89 -19.22 9.52
N GLN A 76 -4.42 -18.42 10.44
CA GLN A 76 -4.40 -16.96 10.36
C GLN A 76 -2.97 -16.41 10.46
N GLU A 77 -2.14 -16.94 11.35
CA GLU A 77 -0.74 -16.56 11.49
C GLU A 77 0.05 -16.86 10.21
N LEU A 78 -0.14 -18.05 9.64
CA LEU A 78 0.48 -18.41 8.36
C LEU A 78 0.01 -17.50 7.21
N GLN A 79 -1.28 -17.15 7.17
CA GLN A 79 -1.81 -16.21 6.20
C GLN A 79 -1.24 -14.80 6.38
N ALA A 80 -1.09 -14.34 7.63
CA ALA A 80 -0.51 -13.05 7.95
C ALA A 80 0.98 -12.97 7.53
N LEU A 81 1.74 -14.06 7.73
CA LEU A 81 3.12 -14.15 7.26
C LEU A 81 3.21 -14.05 5.73
N LYS A 82 2.38 -14.81 5.01
CA LYS A 82 2.32 -14.76 3.53
C LYS A 82 1.92 -13.37 3.02
N ALA A 83 0.88 -12.78 3.61
CA ALA A 83 0.44 -11.43 3.24
C ALA A 83 1.55 -10.39 3.49
N ARG A 84 2.30 -10.52 4.58
CA ARG A 84 3.44 -9.65 4.87
C ARG A 84 4.55 -9.78 3.83
N GLU A 85 4.87 -11.00 3.40
CA GLU A 85 5.83 -11.25 2.33
C GLU A 85 5.37 -10.63 1.00
N GLU A 86 4.10 -10.83 0.62
CA GLU A 86 3.53 -10.23 -0.59
C GLU A 86 3.58 -8.70 -0.55
N ILE A 87 3.25 -8.07 0.58
CA ILE A 87 3.35 -6.61 0.75
C ILE A 87 4.79 -6.13 0.60
N MET A 88 5.77 -6.86 1.15
CA MET A 88 7.18 -6.52 0.99
C MET A 88 7.62 -6.59 -0.47
N GLN A 89 7.21 -7.64 -1.20
CA GLN A 89 7.49 -7.77 -2.64
C GLN A 89 6.82 -6.66 -3.46
N LEU A 90 5.57 -6.34 -3.14
CA LEU A 90 4.83 -5.29 -3.84
C LEU A 90 5.46 -3.91 -3.63
N ASN A 91 5.88 -3.60 -2.40
CA ASN A 91 6.59 -2.37 -2.10
C ASN A 91 7.93 -2.28 -2.83
N ARG A 92 8.66 -3.40 -2.93
CA ARG A 92 9.90 -3.47 -3.71
C ARG A 92 9.65 -3.19 -5.19
N CYS A 93 8.71 -3.91 -5.80
CA CYS A 93 8.33 -3.73 -7.20
C CYS A 93 7.85 -2.30 -7.48
N HIS A 94 7.08 -1.71 -6.56
CA HIS A 94 6.64 -0.32 -6.66
C HIS A 94 7.81 0.65 -6.68
N ASN A 95 8.78 0.49 -5.78
CA ASN A 95 9.96 1.34 -5.72
C ASN A 95 10.85 1.18 -6.97
N GLU A 96 11.07 -0.04 -7.44
CA GLU A 96 11.82 -0.33 -8.66
C GLU A 96 11.14 0.30 -9.89
N THR A 97 9.81 0.20 -9.98
CA THR A 97 9.03 0.84 -11.05
C THR A 97 9.15 2.36 -11.00
N LYS A 98 9.09 2.96 -9.80
CA LYS A 98 9.25 4.40 -9.61
C LYS A 98 10.63 4.88 -10.06
N GLN A 99 11.69 4.13 -9.72
CA GLN A 99 13.06 4.42 -10.17
C GLN A 99 13.20 4.28 -11.69
N CYS A 100 12.67 3.20 -12.26
CA CYS A 100 12.68 2.99 -13.71
C CYS A 100 11.97 4.14 -14.45
N ARG A 101 10.80 4.57 -13.97
CA ARG A 101 10.10 5.74 -14.52
C ARG A 101 10.92 7.02 -14.41
N ALA A 102 11.60 7.26 -13.30
CA ALA A 102 12.46 8.43 -13.14
C ALA A 102 13.65 8.43 -14.12
N GLU A 103 14.22 7.26 -14.41
CA GLU A 103 15.28 7.10 -15.43
C GLU A 103 14.75 7.23 -16.86
N LEU A 104 13.51 6.82 -17.13
CA LEU A 104 12.86 7.02 -18.43
C LEU A 104 12.51 8.49 -18.68
N ALA A 105 12.10 9.21 -17.64
CA ALA A 105 11.80 10.64 -17.70
C ALA A 105 13.03 11.50 -18.04
N LYS A 106 14.25 11.01 -17.79
CA LYS A 106 15.48 11.70 -18.21
C LYS A 106 15.53 11.74 -19.73
N ASN A 107 15.50 12.95 -20.28
CA ASN A 107 15.63 13.19 -21.69
C ASN A 107 16.67 14.27 -21.97
N PHE A 108 17.14 14.32 -23.21
CA PHE A 108 17.85 15.45 -23.75
C PHE A 108 17.08 15.99 -24.95
N LEU A 109 17.23 17.27 -25.22
CA LEU A 109 16.78 17.85 -26.48
C LEU A 109 17.96 18.53 -27.15
N MET A 110 18.10 18.33 -28.45
CA MET A 110 18.96 19.14 -29.29
C MET A 110 18.17 19.64 -30.49
N VAL A 111 18.10 20.95 -30.65
CA VAL A 111 17.42 21.61 -31.76
C VAL A 111 18.48 22.17 -32.67
N GLN A 112 18.57 21.63 -33.88
CA GLN A 112 19.45 22.13 -34.93
C GLN A 112 18.61 22.83 -35.99
N VAL A 113 19.02 24.03 -36.38
CA VAL A 113 18.38 24.82 -37.43
C VAL A 113 19.44 25.21 -38.46
N ARG A 114 19.07 25.21 -39.73
CA ARG A 114 19.93 25.57 -40.86
C ARG A 114 19.19 26.48 -41.85
N TRP A 115 19.95 27.34 -42.50
CA TRP A 115 19.48 28.20 -43.59
C TRP A 115 20.60 28.37 -44.63
N GLN A 116 20.21 28.66 -45.87
CA GLN A 116 21.13 28.83 -47.00
C GLN A 116 20.94 30.21 -47.63
N SER A 117 21.28 31.27 -46.89
CA SER A 117 21.14 32.66 -47.33
C SER A 117 22.20 33.55 -46.69
N SER A 118 22.47 34.72 -47.26
CA SER A 118 23.30 35.78 -46.65
C SER A 118 22.73 36.29 -45.32
N GLU A 119 21.41 36.19 -45.17
CA GLU A 119 20.68 36.72 -44.03
C GLU A 119 21.02 36.06 -42.70
N ALA A 120 21.07 36.87 -41.65
CA ALA A 120 21.34 36.43 -40.30
C ALA A 120 20.06 35.90 -39.65
N VAL A 121 19.91 34.58 -39.59
CA VAL A 121 18.83 33.91 -38.87
C VAL A 121 19.23 33.68 -37.42
N ASN A 122 18.28 33.88 -36.53
CA ASN A 122 18.39 33.63 -35.11
C ASN A 122 17.42 32.52 -34.70
N LEU A 123 17.91 31.59 -33.88
CA LEU A 123 17.11 30.56 -33.25
C LEU A 123 16.66 31.07 -31.88
N HIS A 124 15.36 31.08 -31.66
CA HIS A 124 14.76 31.28 -30.35
C HIS A 124 14.22 29.95 -29.85
N VAL A 125 14.66 29.54 -28.66
CA VAL A 125 14.07 28.40 -27.94
C VAL A 125 13.55 28.90 -26.61
N ILE A 126 12.27 28.70 -26.33
CA ILE A 126 11.71 28.91 -25.00
C ILE A 126 11.61 27.53 -24.35
N ASP A 127 12.28 27.32 -23.22
CA ASP A 127 12.25 26.04 -22.50
C ASP A 127 11.01 25.89 -21.60
N ALA A 128 10.89 24.72 -20.96
CA ALA A 128 9.78 24.41 -20.04
C ALA A 128 9.72 25.33 -18.81
N ASP A 129 10.84 25.94 -18.41
CA ASP A 129 10.92 26.92 -17.33
C ASP A 129 10.68 28.36 -17.85
N ASN A 130 10.26 28.51 -19.12
CA ASN A 130 10.01 29.77 -19.80
C ASN A 130 11.27 30.65 -19.99
N ASN A 131 12.46 30.05 -20.00
CA ASN A 131 13.71 30.73 -20.36
C ASN A 131 13.83 30.81 -21.89
N GLU A 132 14.05 32.02 -22.42
CA GLU A 132 14.24 32.23 -23.85
C GLU A 132 15.72 32.30 -24.22
N PHE A 133 16.19 31.30 -24.95
CA PHE A 133 17.53 31.19 -25.51
C PHE A 133 17.57 31.77 -26.91
N PHE A 134 18.48 32.71 -27.14
CA PHE A 134 18.71 33.31 -28.45
C PHE A 134 20.13 33.91 -28.52
N TRP A 135 20.55 34.48 -29.65
CA TRP A 135 21.94 34.91 -29.86
C TRP A 135 22.55 35.77 -28.73
N ALA A 136 21.74 36.61 -28.05
CA ALA A 136 22.21 37.45 -26.95
C ALA A 136 22.14 36.75 -25.58
N LYS A 137 21.28 35.74 -25.42
CA LYS A 137 21.09 34.95 -24.19
C LYS A 137 21.35 33.47 -24.47
N THR A 138 22.63 33.13 -24.63
CA THR A 138 23.05 31.78 -25.04
C THR A 138 23.20 30.81 -23.87
N ASN A 139 23.33 31.32 -22.64
CA ASN A 139 23.62 30.55 -21.44
C ASN A 139 24.91 29.67 -21.48
N ARG A 140 25.83 29.93 -22.43
CA ARG A 140 27.09 29.17 -22.53
C ARG A 140 27.97 29.25 -21.29
N SER A 141 27.93 30.37 -20.58
CA SER A 141 28.62 30.59 -19.31
C SER A 141 27.77 30.21 -18.09
N GLY A 142 26.51 29.79 -18.27
CA GLY A 142 25.55 29.59 -17.18
C GLY A 142 25.05 30.88 -16.51
N ARG A 143 25.38 32.06 -17.05
CA ARG A 143 25.05 33.35 -16.42
C ARG A 143 23.59 33.76 -16.64
N ASP A 144 23.07 33.55 -17.85
CA ASP A 144 21.74 34.04 -18.24
C ASP A 144 20.64 33.25 -17.51
N PHE A 145 20.81 31.94 -17.41
CA PHE A 145 19.87 31.02 -16.76
C PHE A 145 20.62 30.04 -15.85
N PRO A 146 21.00 30.44 -14.61
CA PRO A 146 21.87 29.64 -13.73
C PRO A 146 21.31 28.26 -13.34
N LYS A 147 19.98 28.12 -13.36
CA LYS A 147 19.28 26.87 -13.05
C LYS A 147 19.11 25.95 -14.26
N SER A 148 19.37 26.44 -15.47
CA SER A 148 19.27 25.67 -16.70
C SER A 148 20.65 25.23 -17.17
N LYS A 149 20.76 23.97 -17.60
CA LYS A 149 21.96 23.45 -18.29
C LYS A 149 21.85 23.61 -19.80
N ALA A 150 20.71 24.09 -20.29
CA ALA A 150 20.51 24.31 -21.71
C ALA A 150 21.37 25.48 -22.21
N GLN A 151 21.83 25.37 -23.46
CA GLN A 151 22.71 26.35 -24.08
C GLN A 151 22.46 26.45 -25.57
N LEU A 152 22.60 27.67 -26.11
CA LEU A 152 22.58 27.93 -27.55
C LEU A 152 24.01 28.12 -28.08
N ARG A 153 24.28 27.52 -29.24
CA ARG A 153 25.49 27.69 -30.05
C ARG A 153 25.09 28.12 -31.46
N THR A 154 25.46 29.33 -31.83
CA THR A 154 25.30 29.87 -33.18
C THR A 154 26.69 30.09 -33.79
N PRO A 155 27.22 29.15 -34.58
CA PRO A 155 28.53 29.29 -35.22
C PRO A 155 28.64 30.43 -36.25
N VAL A 156 27.53 30.98 -36.77
CA VAL A 156 27.59 31.92 -37.90
C VAL A 156 26.79 33.19 -37.64
N VAL A 157 27.43 34.34 -37.87
CA VAL A 157 26.86 35.69 -37.69
C VAL A 157 26.26 36.23 -39.01
N PHE A 158 26.78 35.81 -40.17
CA PHE A 158 26.34 36.19 -41.52
C PHE A 158 26.58 35.04 -42.52
N GLY A 159 25.68 34.87 -43.49
CA GLY A 159 25.77 33.78 -44.46
C GLY A 159 25.03 32.51 -44.02
N SER A 160 25.10 31.49 -44.88
CA SER A 160 24.54 30.16 -44.61
C SER A 160 25.08 29.64 -43.29
N GLY A 161 24.18 29.22 -42.42
CA GLY A 161 24.54 28.93 -41.04
C GLY A 161 23.76 27.79 -40.45
N ILE A 162 24.27 27.37 -39.29
CA ILE A 162 23.62 26.42 -38.41
C ILE A 162 23.49 27.10 -37.04
N ALA A 163 22.37 26.87 -36.35
CA ALA A 163 22.20 27.19 -34.95
C ALA A 163 21.84 25.89 -34.22
N VAL A 164 22.45 25.65 -33.07
CA VAL A 164 22.22 24.45 -32.26
C VAL A 164 21.90 24.87 -30.85
N TRP A 165 20.70 24.55 -30.36
CA TRP A 165 20.37 24.62 -28.95
C TRP A 165 20.38 23.20 -28.37
N ILE A 166 20.91 23.04 -27.17
CA ILE A 166 21.00 21.73 -26.48
C ILE A 166 20.53 21.93 -25.05
N ASP A 167 19.64 21.07 -24.59
CA ASP A 167 19.36 20.82 -23.18
C ASP A 167 19.71 19.38 -22.84
N PRO A 168 20.81 19.13 -22.11
CA PRO A 168 21.22 17.77 -21.74
C PRO A 168 20.31 17.13 -20.69
N GLN A 169 19.42 17.91 -20.04
CA GLN A 169 18.51 17.46 -18.99
C GLN A 169 17.13 18.06 -19.21
N ALA A 170 16.61 17.88 -20.43
CA ALA A 170 15.32 18.41 -20.84
C ALA A 170 14.20 17.89 -19.92
N LYS A 171 13.49 18.82 -19.29
CA LYS A 171 12.39 18.55 -18.35
C LYS A 171 11.08 18.31 -19.09
N PRO A 172 10.13 17.59 -18.47
CA PRO A 172 8.73 17.60 -18.89
C PRO A 172 8.20 19.03 -19.00
N GLY A 173 7.39 19.29 -20.03
CA GLY A 173 6.87 20.62 -20.31
C GLY A 173 6.83 20.95 -21.80
N SER A 174 6.53 22.22 -22.08
CA SER A 174 6.38 22.73 -23.43
C SER A 174 7.59 23.58 -23.82
N TYR A 175 8.13 23.32 -25.01
CA TYR A 175 9.23 24.08 -25.59
C TYR A 175 8.77 24.70 -26.89
N HIS A 176 9.14 25.95 -27.12
CA HIS A 176 8.75 26.69 -28.31
C HIS A 176 9.96 27.03 -29.14
N ILE A 177 9.93 26.60 -30.41
CA ILE A 177 11.00 26.82 -31.36
C ILE A 177 10.55 27.88 -32.36
N ASP A 178 11.16 29.05 -32.32
CA ASP A 178 10.90 30.12 -33.28
C ASP A 178 12.15 30.38 -34.11
N TYR A 179 11.92 30.68 -35.39
CA TYR A 179 12.94 31.24 -36.26
C TYR A 179 12.71 32.73 -36.36
N ALA A 180 13.77 33.53 -36.30
CA ALA A 180 13.67 34.97 -36.44
C ALA A 180 14.79 35.55 -37.32
N LEU A 181 14.47 36.58 -38.11
CA LEU A 181 15.48 37.42 -38.74
C LEU A 181 16.12 38.31 -37.68
N ARG A 182 17.45 38.33 -37.65
CA ARG A 182 18.19 39.23 -36.75
C ARG A 182 18.11 40.68 -37.18
N ARG A 183 17.98 40.92 -38.49
CA ARG A 183 17.81 42.24 -39.10
C ARG A 183 16.82 42.13 -40.24
N ALA A 184 16.03 43.17 -40.43
CA ALA A 184 15.19 43.29 -41.61
C ALA A 184 16.07 43.26 -42.87
N SER A 185 15.67 42.43 -43.82
CA SER A 185 16.31 42.29 -45.11
C SER A 185 15.27 42.24 -46.21
N GLY A 186 15.58 42.80 -47.36
CA GLY A 186 14.67 42.77 -48.50
C GLY A 186 14.44 41.37 -49.09
N GLN A 187 15.09 40.33 -48.54
CA GLN A 187 15.11 38.98 -49.08
C GLN A 187 14.37 37.98 -48.18
N SER A 188 13.77 36.97 -48.79
CA SER A 188 13.13 35.89 -48.06
C SER A 188 14.14 34.78 -47.74
N VAL A 189 14.04 34.18 -46.56
CA VAL A 189 14.95 33.12 -46.11
C VAL A 189 14.18 31.86 -45.79
N GLU A 190 14.51 30.75 -46.45
CA GLU A 190 14.03 29.43 -46.04
C GLU A 190 14.85 28.92 -44.86
N VAL A 191 14.17 28.57 -43.79
CA VAL A 191 14.77 27.99 -42.59
C VAL A 191 14.18 26.61 -42.36
N SER A 192 15.05 25.63 -42.10
CA SER A 192 14.67 24.25 -41.78
C SER A 192 15.41 23.78 -40.54
N GLY A 193 14.86 22.79 -39.83
CA GLY A 193 15.48 22.31 -38.61
C GLY A 193 15.13 20.86 -38.29
N VAL A 194 15.77 20.36 -37.26
CA VAL A 194 15.63 19.00 -36.73
C VAL A 194 15.71 19.06 -35.22
N VAL A 195 14.89 18.27 -34.55
CA VAL A 195 14.99 17.98 -33.12
C VAL A 195 15.55 16.59 -32.95
N TYR A 196 16.59 16.45 -32.14
CA TYR A 196 17.12 15.18 -31.66
C TYR A 196 16.68 14.99 -30.21
N GLU A 197 16.24 13.77 -29.91
CA GLU A 197 15.81 13.32 -28.59
C GLU A 197 16.28 11.88 -28.37
N ARG A 198 16.05 11.35 -27.16
CA ARG A 198 16.52 10.01 -26.77
C ARG A 198 16.21 8.90 -27.78
N ASN A 199 15.04 8.92 -28.41
CA ASN A 199 14.54 7.86 -29.29
C ASN A 199 14.72 8.16 -30.79
N GLY A 200 15.36 9.28 -31.16
CA GLY A 200 15.70 9.56 -32.55
C GLY A 200 15.64 11.04 -32.91
N MET A 201 15.28 11.30 -34.18
CA MET A 201 15.21 12.64 -34.73
C MET A 201 13.86 12.92 -35.38
N LYS A 202 13.39 14.17 -35.29
CA LYS A 202 12.15 14.66 -35.88
C LYS A 202 12.42 15.93 -36.67
N SER A 203 11.99 15.96 -37.91
CA SER A 203 12.12 17.15 -38.77
C SER A 203 11.20 18.26 -38.29
N LEU A 204 11.72 19.49 -38.23
CA LEU A 204 10.92 20.70 -38.06
C LEU A 204 10.39 21.18 -39.42
N PRO A 205 9.21 21.81 -39.46
CA PRO A 205 8.68 22.33 -40.70
C PRO A 205 9.59 23.43 -41.26
N LYS A 206 9.71 23.44 -42.58
CA LYS A 206 10.34 24.54 -43.30
C LYS A 206 9.48 25.79 -43.16
N LYS A 207 10.10 26.93 -42.89
CA LYS A 207 9.42 28.22 -42.80
C LYS A 207 10.17 29.26 -43.62
N MET A 208 9.41 30.16 -44.23
CA MET A 208 9.93 31.32 -44.92
C MET A 208 9.89 32.53 -43.97
N LEU A 209 11.04 33.16 -43.77
CA LEU A 209 11.17 34.41 -43.04
C LEU A 209 11.24 35.59 -44.01
N GLN A 210 10.55 36.67 -43.69
CA GLN A 210 10.47 37.90 -44.48
C GLN A 210 10.35 39.11 -43.56
N ASN A 211 10.52 40.33 -44.09
CA ASN A 211 10.39 41.57 -43.29
C ASN A 211 9.02 41.75 -42.62
N ASN A 212 7.95 41.29 -43.25
CA ASN A 212 6.59 41.33 -42.68
C ASN A 212 6.33 40.19 -41.68
N THR A 213 7.15 39.13 -41.70
CA THR A 213 7.11 37.98 -40.78
C THR A 213 8.49 37.69 -40.20
N PRO A 214 9.08 38.65 -39.45
CA PRO A 214 10.47 38.56 -39.03
C PRO A 214 10.67 37.50 -37.95
N ARG A 215 9.61 36.96 -37.34
CA ARG A 215 9.63 35.85 -36.39
C ARG A 215 8.46 34.91 -36.66
N VAL A 216 8.71 33.60 -36.71
CA VAL A 216 7.68 32.58 -36.94
C VAL A 216 7.91 31.38 -36.04
N ARG A 217 6.82 30.84 -35.47
CA ARG A 217 6.83 29.57 -34.74
C ARG A 217 7.09 28.44 -35.73
N ALA A 218 8.20 27.74 -35.54
CA ALA A 218 8.53 26.53 -36.28
C ALA A 218 7.79 25.34 -35.70
N ALA A 219 7.90 25.11 -34.39
CA ALA A 219 7.25 23.99 -33.72
C ALA A 219 7.06 24.23 -32.23
N THR A 220 6.16 23.45 -31.65
CA THR A 220 6.02 23.26 -30.21
C THR A 220 6.40 21.82 -29.86
N ILE A 221 7.40 21.65 -29.01
CA ILE A 221 7.83 20.34 -28.53
C ILE A 221 7.20 20.13 -27.16
N GLN A 222 6.52 19.01 -26.96
CA GLN A 222 5.97 18.62 -25.68
C GLN A 222 6.71 17.39 -25.15
N ILE A 223 7.26 17.50 -23.95
CA ILE A 223 7.81 16.38 -23.18
C ILE A 223 6.82 16.03 -22.07
N THR A 224 6.42 14.76 -21.98
CA THR A 224 5.57 14.22 -20.92
C THR A 224 6.40 13.76 -19.71
N ASP A 225 5.76 13.50 -18.57
CA ASP A 225 6.44 13.11 -17.32
C ASP A 225 7.20 11.78 -17.41
N ASP A 226 6.86 10.92 -18.37
CA ASP A 226 7.56 9.67 -18.69
C ASP A 226 8.69 9.85 -19.71
N GLY A 227 8.93 11.08 -20.17
CA GLY A 227 10.00 11.44 -21.10
C GLY A 227 9.62 11.33 -22.58
N ALA A 228 8.38 10.99 -22.94
CA ALA A 228 7.98 10.92 -24.34
C ALA A 228 7.96 12.32 -24.99
N VAL A 229 8.51 12.43 -26.20
CA VAL A 229 8.63 13.70 -26.93
C VAL A 229 7.65 13.72 -28.10
N THR A 230 6.86 14.79 -28.21
CA THR A 230 6.04 15.06 -29.40
C THR A 230 6.38 16.42 -29.98
N VAL A 231 6.29 16.55 -31.31
CA VAL A 231 6.59 17.80 -32.03
C VAL A 231 5.35 18.15 -32.85
N ARG A 232 4.82 19.36 -32.67
CA ARG A 232 3.63 19.88 -33.33
C ARG A 232 3.92 21.19 -34.06
#